data_AF-A0AAD6YVA7-F1
#
_entry.id   AF-A0AAD6YVA7-F1
#
_cell.length_a   1.000
_cell.length_b   1.000
_cell.length_c   1.000
_cell.angle_alpha   90.00
_cell.angle_beta   90.00
_cell.angle_gamma   90.00
#
_symmetry.space_group_name_H-M   'P 1'
#
loop_
_entity.id
_entity.type
_entity.pdbx_description
1 polymer ?
#
loop_
_entity_poly.entity_id
_entity_poly.type
_entity_poly.pdbx_seq_one_letter_code
_entity_poly.pdbx_strand_id
1 'polypeptide(L)'
;ALHNSGESFPEPACHPGTRTNFLSDLMKWATDPNAKPVLWLCGTAGAGKSAIAQEFASKCSTQGRLGASFFFRRGHAKRGTWDGLINTIAYQLAIGIPEFALPLQQIIDSNRLIANRSISLQFQDMLLKTFQHMPRTSFPLPIVVLDGL
;
A
#
# COMPACT_ATOMS: atom_id res chain seq x y z
N ALA A 1 4.01 5.82 -6.99
CA ALA A 1 2.97 6.87 -7.12
C ALA A 1 1.75 6.41 -6.32
N LEU A 2 0.71 7.23 -6.12
CA LEU A 2 -0.60 6.70 -5.71
C LEU A 2 -1.20 5.95 -6.91
N HIS A 3 -2.10 4.99 -6.67
CA HIS A 3 -2.82 4.33 -7.77
C HIS A 3 -3.60 5.33 -8.67
N ASN A 4 -3.89 6.54 -8.18
CA ASN A 4 -4.62 7.61 -8.86
C ASN A 4 -3.75 8.85 -9.20
N SER A 5 -2.41 8.75 -9.22
CA SER A 5 -1.59 9.88 -9.67
C SER A 5 -1.84 10.20 -11.14
N GLY A 6 -1.87 11.48 -11.53
CA GLY A 6 -2.08 11.95 -12.91
C GLY A 6 -1.01 11.52 -13.95
N GLU A 7 -0.09 10.63 -13.57
CA GLU A 7 0.81 9.92 -14.49
C GLU A 7 0.15 8.58 -14.88
N SER A 8 -0.94 8.63 -15.63
CA SER A 8 -1.66 7.45 -16.12
C SER A 8 -0.83 6.75 -17.20
N PHE A 9 -0.42 5.50 -16.96
CA PHE A 9 0.13 4.65 -18.02
C PHE A 9 -1.01 4.21 -18.94
N PRO A 10 -0.85 4.23 -20.28
CA PRO A 10 -1.86 3.67 -21.17
C PRO A 10 -2.04 2.18 -20.86
N GLU A 11 -3.29 1.75 -20.66
CA GLU A 11 -3.62 0.35 -20.36
C GLU A 11 -3.09 -0.57 -21.47
N PRO A 12 -2.15 -1.49 -21.16
CA PRO A 12 -1.87 -2.59 -22.06
C PRO A 12 -3.08 -3.52 -21.99
N ALA A 13 -3.95 -3.41 -22.99
CA ALA A 13 -5.15 -4.24 -23.15
C ALA A 13 -4.73 -5.71 -23.32
N CYS A 14 -4.86 -6.49 -22.24
CA CYS A 14 -4.72 -7.94 -22.30
C CYS A 14 -5.99 -8.58 -22.84
N HIS A 15 -5.86 -9.84 -23.29
CA HIS A 15 -7.00 -10.65 -23.72
C HIS A 15 -8.13 -10.62 -22.67
N PRO A 16 -9.39 -10.41 -23.08
CA PRO A 16 -10.52 -10.39 -22.17
C PRO A 16 -10.62 -11.70 -21.38
N GLY A 17 -10.73 -11.64 -20.05
CA GLY A 17 -11.09 -12.79 -19.21
C GLY A 17 -9.98 -13.37 -18.32
N THR A 18 -8.70 -13.31 -18.70
CA THR A 18 -7.62 -13.95 -17.93
C THR A 18 -7.17 -13.14 -16.72
N ARG A 19 -7.09 -11.80 -16.83
CA ARG A 19 -6.78 -10.93 -15.68
C ARG A 19 -7.93 -10.86 -14.67
N THR A 20 -9.18 -11.00 -15.13
CA THR A 20 -10.37 -10.90 -14.28
C THR A 20 -10.47 -12.03 -13.26
N ASN A 21 -10.13 -13.27 -13.61
CA ASN A 21 -10.15 -14.40 -12.67
C ASN A 21 -9.10 -14.22 -11.58
N PHE A 22 -7.87 -13.85 -11.95
CA PHE A 22 -6.79 -13.63 -10.99
C PHE A 22 -7.10 -12.48 -10.03
N LEU A 23 -7.63 -11.37 -10.53
CA LEU A 23 -8.04 -10.25 -9.67
C LEU A 23 -9.19 -10.62 -8.73
N SER A 24 -10.11 -11.48 -9.17
CA SER A 24 -11.15 -12.03 -8.31
C SER A 24 -10.55 -12.83 -7.16
N ASP A 25 -9.55 -13.66 -7.44
CA ASP A 25 -8.87 -14.44 -6.40
C ASP A 25 -8.07 -13.57 -5.43
N LEU A 26 -7.42 -12.49 -5.93
CA LEU A 26 -6.79 -11.49 -5.06
C LEU A 26 -7.81 -10.80 -4.16
N MET A 27 -9.00 -10.47 -4.68
CA MET A 27 -10.06 -9.87 -3.87
C MET A 27 -10.59 -10.84 -2.81
N LYS A 28 -10.78 -12.12 -3.15
CA LYS A 28 -11.14 -13.16 -2.16
C LYS A 28 -10.10 -13.22 -1.05
N TRP A 29 -8.81 -13.28 -1.40
CA TRP A 29 -7.71 -13.25 -0.43
C TRP A 29 -7.78 -12.01 0.46
N ALA A 30 -8.01 -10.83 -0.10
CA ALA A 30 -8.08 -9.56 0.66
C ALA A 30 -9.30 -9.45 1.60
N THR A 31 -10.32 -10.27 1.39
CA THR A 31 -11.55 -10.29 2.20
C THR A 31 -11.65 -11.48 3.16
N ASP A 32 -10.79 -12.48 2.99
CA ASP A 32 -10.80 -13.68 3.84
C ASP A 32 -10.08 -13.40 5.17
N PRO A 33 -10.78 -13.45 6.32
CA PRO A 33 -10.17 -13.22 7.63
C PRO A 33 -9.15 -14.29 8.02
N ASN A 34 -9.14 -15.44 7.34
CA ASN A 34 -8.22 -16.55 7.59
C ASN A 34 -7.05 -16.58 6.59
N ALA A 35 -7.03 -15.67 5.61
CA ALA A 35 -5.95 -15.59 4.65
C ALA A 35 -4.63 -15.18 5.33
N LYS A 36 -3.51 -15.61 4.73
CA LYS A 36 -2.19 -15.12 5.15
C LYS A 36 -2.13 -13.59 4.96
N PRO A 37 -1.53 -12.84 5.89
CA PRO A 37 -1.52 -11.37 5.87
C PRO A 37 -0.69 -10.77 4.72
N VAL A 38 0.12 -11.59 4.04
CA VAL A 38 0.97 -11.15 2.93
C VAL A 38 0.78 -12.09 1.75
N LEU A 39 0.52 -11.52 0.58
CA LEU A 39 0.52 -12.19 -0.71
C LEU A 39 1.64 -11.62 -1.57
N TRP A 40 2.43 -12.49 -2.18
CA TRP A 40 3.55 -12.11 -3.02
C TRP A 40 3.29 -12.48 -4.48
N LEU A 41 3.17 -11.47 -5.35
CA LEU A 41 2.92 -11.66 -6.78
C LEU A 41 4.24 -11.82 -7.55
N CYS A 42 4.56 -13.06 -7.94
CA CYS A 42 5.74 -13.42 -8.74
C CYS A 42 5.39 -13.75 -10.19
N GLY A 43 6.35 -13.51 -11.10
CA GLY A 43 6.18 -13.82 -12.53
C GLY A 43 7.34 -13.27 -13.37
N THR A 44 7.43 -13.72 -14.61
CA THR A 44 8.49 -13.31 -15.55
C THR A 44 8.48 -11.81 -15.83
N ALA A 45 9.60 -11.27 -16.30
CA ALA A 45 9.67 -9.90 -16.79
C ALA A 45 8.66 -9.71 -17.93
N GLY A 46 7.94 -8.57 -17.93
CA GLY A 46 6.90 -8.31 -18.92
C GLY A 46 5.55 -8.99 -18.66
N ALA A 47 5.40 -9.84 -17.63
CA ALA A 47 4.13 -10.51 -17.31
C ALA A 47 3.00 -9.56 -16.82
N GLY A 48 3.26 -8.26 -16.74
CA GLY A 48 2.25 -7.26 -16.34
C GLY A 48 1.94 -7.23 -14.84
N LYS A 49 2.86 -7.68 -13.97
CA LYS A 49 2.68 -7.67 -12.50
C LYS A 49 2.30 -6.29 -11.95
N SER A 50 3.00 -5.23 -12.38
CA SER A 50 2.70 -3.85 -11.99
C SER A 50 1.31 -3.41 -12.46
N ALA A 51 0.88 -3.82 -13.65
CA ALA A 51 -0.48 -3.54 -14.13
C ALA A 51 -1.53 -4.25 -13.26
N ILE A 52 -1.29 -5.51 -12.86
CA ILE A 52 -2.16 -6.24 -11.93
C ILE A 52 -2.19 -5.55 -10.56
N ALA A 53 -1.04 -5.13 -10.02
CA ALA A 53 -0.97 -4.43 -8.74
C ALA A 53 -1.73 -3.09 -8.78
N GLN A 54 -1.63 -2.33 -9.87
CA GLN A 54 -2.38 -1.09 -10.07
C GLN A 54 -3.88 -1.34 -10.17
N GLU A 55 -4.30 -2.31 -10.99
CA GLU A 55 -5.72 -2.64 -11.13
C GLU A 55 -6.32 -3.17 -9.81
N PHE A 56 -5.55 -3.99 -9.08
CA PHE A 56 -5.94 -4.46 -7.75
C PHE A 56 -6.06 -3.31 -6.74
N ALA A 57 -5.09 -2.40 -6.69
CA ALA A 57 -5.16 -1.22 -5.81
C ALA A 57 -6.38 -0.35 -6.15
N SER A 58 -6.68 -0.15 -7.44
CA SER A 58 -7.87 0.56 -7.89
C SER A 58 -9.16 -0.12 -7.41
N LYS A 59 -9.27 -1.45 -7.55
CA LYS A 59 -10.42 -2.21 -7.02
C LYS A 59 -10.55 -2.15 -5.50
N CYS A 60 -9.43 -2.23 -4.77
CA CYS A 60 -9.46 -2.04 -3.32
C CYS A 60 -9.91 -0.63 -2.94
N SER A 61 -9.52 0.40 -3.70
CA SER A 61 -9.91 1.78 -3.45
C SER A 61 -11.41 1.99 -3.69
N THR A 62 -11.96 1.46 -4.79
CA THR A 62 -13.40 1.59 -5.09
C THR A 62 -14.29 0.89 -4.06
N GLN A 63 -13.76 -0.14 -3.38
CA GLN A 63 -14.44 -0.82 -2.29
C GLN A 63 -14.13 -0.24 -0.90
N GLY A 64 -13.39 0.87 -0.80
CA GLY A 64 -13.03 1.50 0.47
C GLY A 64 -12.11 0.65 1.35
N ARG A 65 -11.34 -0.28 0.76
CA ARG A 65 -10.43 -1.20 1.49
C ARG A 65 -8.96 -0.83 1.34
N LEU A 66 -8.59 -0.02 0.36
CA LEU A 66 -7.21 0.39 0.15
C LEU A 66 -6.79 1.39 1.24
N GLY A 67 -5.89 1.00 2.13
CA GLY A 67 -5.29 1.92 3.10
C GLY A 67 -4.07 2.65 2.54
N ALA A 68 -3.24 1.97 1.75
CA ALA A 68 -2.11 2.61 1.10
C ALA A 68 -1.65 1.87 -0.17
N SER A 69 -0.97 2.60 -1.05
CA SER A 69 -0.29 2.03 -2.21
C SER A 69 1.07 2.71 -2.43
N PHE A 70 2.06 1.92 -2.85
CA PHE A 70 3.36 2.45 -3.26
C PHE A 70 3.91 1.67 -4.46
N PHE A 71 3.99 2.38 -5.58
CA PHE A 71 4.61 1.88 -6.82
C PHE A 71 6.00 2.50 -6.99
N PHE A 72 7.05 1.67 -6.93
CA PHE A 72 8.42 2.09 -7.21
C PHE A 72 8.57 2.51 -8.67
N ARG A 73 9.46 3.48 -8.94
CA ARG A 73 9.76 3.96 -10.29
C ARG A 73 11.24 4.30 -10.41
N ARG A 74 11.94 3.64 -11.34
CA ARG A 74 13.36 3.91 -11.62
C ARG A 74 13.54 5.36 -12.06
N GLY A 75 14.67 5.98 -11.67
CA GLY A 75 15.03 7.34 -12.05
C GLY A 75 14.28 8.46 -11.31
N HIS A 76 13.42 8.13 -10.35
CA HIS A 76 12.68 9.13 -9.59
C HIS A 76 13.24 9.26 -8.17
N ALA A 77 13.67 10.45 -7.76
CA ALA A 77 14.46 10.66 -6.53
C ALA A 77 13.87 10.00 -5.26
N LYS A 78 12.55 10.11 -5.03
CA LYS A 78 11.87 9.51 -3.86
C LYS A 78 11.16 8.18 -4.13
N ARG A 79 11.05 7.75 -5.40
CA ARG A 79 10.34 6.51 -5.80
C ARG A 79 11.29 5.43 -6.33
N GLY A 80 12.57 5.77 -6.52
CA GLY A 80 13.63 4.83 -6.87
C GLY A 80 14.42 4.34 -5.66
N THR A 81 14.18 4.91 -4.48
CA THR A 81 14.79 4.51 -3.21
C THR A 81 13.72 4.20 -2.16
N TRP A 82 14.15 3.60 -1.06
CA TRP A 82 13.31 3.23 0.08
C TRP A 82 12.89 4.43 0.94
N ASP A 83 13.55 5.58 0.78
CA ASP A 83 13.47 6.75 1.67
C ASP A 83 12.06 7.38 1.74
N GLY A 84 11.23 7.13 0.72
CA GLY A 84 9.85 7.61 0.66
C GLY A 84 8.80 6.59 1.08
N LEU A 85 9.15 5.30 1.20
CA LEU A 85 8.17 4.22 1.28
C LEU A 85 7.29 4.35 2.54
N ILE A 86 7.90 4.33 3.72
CA ILE A 86 7.15 4.28 4.98
C ILE A 86 6.41 5.58 5.25
N ASN A 87 7.06 6.72 5.00
CA ASN A 87 6.43 8.04 5.10
C ASN A 87 5.16 8.11 4.23
N THR A 88 5.23 7.61 2.99
CA THR A 88 4.11 7.63 2.05
C THR A 88 2.98 6.69 2.49
N ILE A 89 3.32 5.51 3.03
CA ILE A 89 2.33 4.57 3.56
C ILE A 89 1.65 5.15 4.80
N ALA A 90 2.41 5.63 5.79
CA ALA A 90 1.88 6.18 7.02
C ALA A 90 0.97 7.38 6.76
N TYR A 91 1.35 8.26 5.84
CA TYR A 91 0.52 9.40 5.43
C TYR A 91 -0.81 8.96 4.79
N GLN A 92 -0.78 7.99 3.87
CA GLN A 92 -2.00 7.46 3.25
C GLN A 92 -2.92 6.80 4.28
N LEU A 93 -2.36 6.01 5.20
CA LEU A 93 -3.12 5.39 6.28
C LEU A 93 -3.77 6.44 7.20
N ALA A 94 -3.04 7.51 7.55
CA ALA A 94 -3.59 8.61 8.35
C ALA A 94 -4.74 9.35 7.67
N ILE A 95 -4.73 9.44 6.33
CA ILE A 95 -5.85 10.01 5.57
C ILE A 95 -7.04 9.05 5.52
N GLY A 96 -6.78 7.76 5.26
CA GLY A 96 -7.82 6.76 5.02
C GLY A 96 -8.45 6.18 6.28
N ILE A 97 -7.76 6.27 7.42
CA ILE A 97 -8.15 5.64 8.68
C ILE A 97 -8.06 6.70 9.78
N PRO A 98 -9.19 7.34 10.16
CA PRO A 98 -9.20 8.41 11.17
C PRO A 98 -8.54 7.99 12.50
N GLU A 99 -8.70 6.73 12.91
CA GLU A 99 -8.09 6.15 14.10
C GLU A 99 -6.57 6.03 14.01
N PHE A 100 -6.00 6.05 12.80
CA PHE A 100 -4.55 6.08 12.54
C PHE A 100 -3.94 7.46 12.73
N ALA A 101 -4.70 8.51 12.43
CA ALA A 101 -4.17 9.86 12.35
C ALA A 101 -3.65 10.37 13.71
N LEU A 102 -4.45 10.25 14.77
CA LEU A 102 -4.11 10.81 16.07
C LEU A 102 -2.87 10.13 16.71
N PRO A 103 -2.77 8.79 16.78
CA PRO A 103 -1.58 8.16 17.35
C PRO A 103 -0.33 8.41 16.50
N LEU A 104 -0.45 8.45 15.16
CA LEU A 104 0.68 8.81 14.29
C LEU A 104 1.18 10.23 14.61
N GLN A 105 0.25 11.18 14.75
CA GLN A 105 0.60 12.57 15.04
C GLN A 105 1.37 12.69 16.36
N GLN A 106 0.92 12.00 17.42
CA GLN A 106 1.61 11.99 18.71
C GLN A 106 3.04 11.43 18.62
N ILE A 107 3.25 10.41 17.80
CA ILE A 107 4.57 9.82 17.55
C ILE A 107 5.48 10.82 16.82
N ILE A 108 4.95 11.52 15.80
CA ILE A 108 5.68 12.55 15.05
C ILE A 108 6.01 13.74 15.95
N ASP A 109 5.07 14.19 16.79
CA ASP A 109 5.28 15.31 17.72
C ASP A 109 6.35 14.98 18.76
N SER A 110 6.41 13.72 19.20
CA SER A 110 7.45 13.24 20.13
C SER A 110 8.83 13.10 19.48
N ASN A 111 8.90 12.85 18.18
CA ASN A 111 10.15 12.73 17.43
C ASN A 111 10.02 13.27 16.00
N ARG A 112 10.15 14.59 15.85
CA ARG A 112 10.01 15.28 14.55
C ARG A 112 11.01 14.84 13.49
N LEU A 113 12.10 14.16 13.88
CA LEU A 113 13.11 13.65 12.96
C LEU A 113 12.79 12.26 12.43
N ILE A 114 11.71 11.60 12.88
CA ILE A 114 11.42 10.20 12.54
C ILE A 114 11.33 9.97 11.02
N ALA A 115 10.76 10.92 10.28
CA ALA A 115 10.62 10.85 8.83
C ALA A 115 11.95 10.80 8.06
N ASN A 116 13.07 11.16 8.71
CA ASN A 116 14.42 11.15 8.14
C ASN A 116 15.32 10.07 8.78
N ARG A 117 14.76 9.19 9.62
CA ARG A 117 15.49 8.05 10.20
C ARG A 117 15.53 6.87 9.23
N SER A 118 16.23 5.80 9.61
CA SER A 118 16.27 4.57 8.83
C SER A 118 14.88 3.98 8.61
N ILE A 119 14.71 3.24 7.51
CA ILE A 119 13.44 2.61 7.17
C ILE A 119 12.90 1.71 8.30
N SER A 120 13.78 0.99 9.01
CA SER A 120 13.39 0.13 10.12
C SER A 120 12.80 0.93 11.29
N LEU A 121 13.39 2.08 11.61
CA LEU A 121 12.88 2.97 12.66
C LEU A 121 11.57 3.63 12.22
N GLN A 122 11.48 4.09 10.97
CA GLN A 122 10.23 4.60 10.42
C GLN A 122 9.12 3.54 10.50
N PHE A 123 9.39 2.29 10.12
CA PHE A 123 8.41 1.21 10.18
C PHE A 123 7.96 0.94 11.62
N GLN A 124 8.92 0.81 12.53
CA GLN A 124 8.65 0.51 13.93
C GLN A 124 7.83 1.61 14.59
N ASP A 125 8.21 2.87 14.38
CA ASP A 125 7.55 3.99 15.05
C ASP A 125 6.27 4.41 14.34
N MET A 126 6.31 4.65 13.03
CA MET A 126 5.19 5.24 12.32
C MET A 126 4.09 4.24 11.97
N LEU A 127 4.41 2.94 11.83
CA LEU A 127 3.43 1.91 11.51
C LEU A 127 3.13 1.02 12.71
N LEU A 128 4.14 0.28 13.21
CA LEU A 128 3.91 -0.73 14.23
C LEU A 128 3.38 -0.13 15.54
N LYS A 129 4.06 0.87 16.10
CA LYS A 129 3.60 1.55 17.32
C LYS A 129 2.24 2.20 17.10
N THR A 130 2.01 2.87 15.97
CA THR A 130 0.71 3.48 15.65
C THR A 130 -0.42 2.45 15.71
N PHE A 131 -0.26 1.29 15.06
CA PHE A 131 -1.26 0.21 15.11
C PHE A 131 -1.45 -0.39 16.51
N GLN A 132 -0.39 -0.44 17.34
CA GLN A 132 -0.49 -0.91 18.73
C GLN A 132 -1.32 0.02 19.63
N HIS A 133 -1.37 1.32 19.31
CA HIS A 133 -2.17 2.30 20.05
C HIS A 133 -3.62 2.40 19.56
N MET A 134 -3.99 1.66 18.52
CA MET A 134 -5.37 1.63 18.04
C MET A 134 -6.26 0.69 18.86
N PRO A 135 -7.56 1.02 18.99
CA PRO A 135 -8.53 0.08 19.50
C PRO A 135 -8.62 -1.15 18.57
N ARG A 136 -8.65 -2.36 19.16
CA ARG A 136 -8.70 -3.65 18.43
C ARG A 136 -10.02 -3.89 17.67
N THR A 137 -10.95 -2.93 17.68
CA THR A 137 -12.28 -3.04 17.08
C THR A 137 -12.35 -2.57 15.62
N SER A 138 -11.26 -2.00 15.08
CA SER A 138 -11.22 -1.46 13.72
C SER A 138 -11.07 -2.57 12.67
N PHE A 139 -12.19 -3.17 12.29
CA PHE A 139 -12.31 -4.04 11.12
C PHE A 139 -13.11 -3.33 10.02
N PRO A 140 -12.79 -3.51 8.73
CA PRO A 140 -11.75 -4.40 8.19
C PRO A 140 -10.34 -3.78 8.21
N LEU A 141 -9.31 -4.63 8.26
CA LEU A 141 -7.92 -4.19 8.14
C LEU A 141 -7.66 -3.59 6.75
N PRO A 142 -6.90 -2.48 6.67
CA PRO A 142 -6.56 -1.85 5.40
C PRO A 142 -5.66 -2.73 4.54
N ILE A 143 -5.89 -2.74 3.23
CA ILE A 143 -4.98 -3.34 2.25
C ILE A 143 -3.88 -2.35 1.89
N VAL A 144 -2.63 -2.83 1.91
CA VAL A 144 -1.46 -2.08 1.44
C VAL A 144 -0.89 -2.78 0.21
N VAL A 145 -0.79 -2.06 -0.92
CA VAL A 145 -0.24 -2.60 -2.17
C VAL A 145 1.15 -2.03 -2.42
N LEU A 146 2.14 -2.91 -2.55
CA LEU A 146 3.53 -2.57 -2.85
C LEU A 146 3.93 -3.19 -4.20
N ASP A 147 4.39 -2.36 -5.13
CA ASP A 147 4.89 -2.81 -6.44
C ASP A 147 6.37 -2.42 -6.59
N GLY A 148 7.22 -3.44 -6.72
CA GLY A 148 8.68 -3.34 -6.79
C GLY A 148 9.24 -2.98 -8.17
N LEU A 149 10.57 -2.94 -8.26
CA LEU A 149 11.35 -2.63 -9.48
C LEU A 149 11.80 -3.84 -10.31
#